data_AF-A0A084E8J4-F1
#
_entry.id   AF-A0A084E8J4-F1
#
_cell.length_a   1.000
_cell.length_b   1.000
_cell.length_c   1.000
_cell.angle_alpha   90.00
_cell.angle_beta   90.00
_cell.angle_gamma   90.00
#
_symmetry.space_group_name_H-M   'P 1'
#
loop_
_entity.id
_entity.type
_entity.pdbx_description
1 polymer ?
#
loop_
_entity_poly.entity_id
_entity_poly.type
_entity_poly.pdbx_seq_one_letter_code
_entity_poly.pdbx_strand_id
1 'polypeptide(L)'
;MSSKLRHYNVRLTPTQWARLSALADDRQQTPAKLVRDAVDAYLGANDLLNASQRRLARISEFQQIALDIIIREQYPEYRDRIIAEADKRLEQYHGA
;
A
#
# COMPACT_ATOMS: atom_id res chain seq x y z
N MET A 1 11.08 -22.95 -7.89
CA MET A 1 10.46 -23.34 -9.17
C MET A 1 11.11 -22.52 -10.28
N SER A 2 11.71 -23.15 -11.29
CA SER A 2 12.34 -22.43 -12.40
C SER A 2 11.25 -21.87 -13.32
N SER A 3 10.91 -20.59 -13.13
CA SER A 3 10.01 -19.88 -14.04
C SER A 3 10.69 -19.68 -15.40
N LYS A 4 9.98 -19.95 -16.49
CA LYS A 4 10.49 -19.74 -17.85
C LYS A 4 10.59 -18.23 -18.11
N LEU A 5 11.80 -17.72 -18.27
CA LEU A 5 12.01 -16.31 -18.63
C LEU A 5 11.47 -16.05 -20.04
N ARG A 6 10.65 -15.01 -20.18
CA ARG A 6 10.16 -14.50 -21.47
C ARG A 6 10.93 -13.24 -21.84
N HIS A 7 11.32 -13.12 -23.10
CA HIS A 7 12.05 -11.97 -23.61
C HIS A 7 11.10 -10.79 -23.85
N TYR A 8 11.48 -9.62 -23.34
CA TYR A 8 10.75 -8.36 -23.51
C TYR A 8 11.75 -7.25 -23.85
N ASN A 9 11.35 -6.34 -24.74
CA ASN A 9 12.14 -5.15 -25.07
C ASN A 9 11.61 -3.96 -24.27
N VAL A 10 12.50 -3.28 -23.54
CA VAL A 10 12.18 -2.07 -22.76
C VAL A 10 12.97 -0.90 -23.34
N ARG A 11 12.28 0.21 -23.60
CA ARG A 11 12.94 1.46 -24.02
C ARG A 11 13.38 2.24 -22.80
N LEU A 12 14.65 2.61 -22.76
CA LEU A 12 15.25 3.44 -21.72
C LEU A 12 15.83 4.70 -22.36
N THR A 13 15.75 5.81 -21.64
CA THR A 13 16.50 7.02 -22.03
C THR A 13 18.01 6.76 -21.89
N PRO A 14 18.86 7.52 -22.61
CA PRO A 14 20.31 7.37 -22.50
C PRO A 14 20.82 7.50 -21.05
N THR A 15 20.26 8.44 -20.29
CA THR A 15 20.59 8.64 -18.87
C THR A 15 20.19 7.45 -17.99
N GLN A 16 19.01 6.86 -18.24
CA GLN A 16 18.57 5.66 -17.51
C GLN A 16 19.46 4.47 -17.80
N TRP A 17 19.83 4.26 -19.08
CA TRP A 17 20.75 3.18 -19.46
C TRP A 17 22.12 3.35 -18.81
N ALA A 18 22.72 4.54 -18.89
CA ALA A 18 24.02 4.82 -18.30
C ALA A 18 24.06 4.51 -16.79
N ARG A 19 23.04 4.96 -16.05
CA ARG A 19 22.91 4.68 -14.61
C ARG A 19 22.69 3.20 -14.32
N LEU A 20 21.87 2.53 -15.12
CA LEU A 20 21.59 1.10 -14.96
C LEU A 20 22.84 0.26 -15.21
N SER A 21 23.57 0.53 -16.29
CA SER A 21 24.82 -0.16 -16.63
C SER A 21 25.88 0.03 -15.55
N ALA A 22 26.13 1.27 -15.12
CA ALA A 22 27.10 1.54 -14.07
C ALA A 22 26.77 0.81 -12.75
N LEU A 23 25.49 0.77 -12.37
CA LEU A 23 25.05 0.05 -11.18
C LEU A 23 25.15 -1.48 -11.32
N ALA A 24 24.92 -1.99 -12.53
CA ALA A 24 25.05 -3.40 -12.83
C ALA A 24 26.52 -3.84 -12.75
N ASP A 25 27.43 -3.03 -13.29
CA ASP A 25 28.87 -3.26 -13.24
C ASP A 25 29.40 -3.24 -11.80
N ASP A 26 29.01 -2.24 -11.00
CA ASP A 26 29.36 -2.12 -9.57
C ASP A 26 28.93 -3.36 -8.77
N ARG A 27 27.76 -3.92 -9.11
CA ARG A 27 27.21 -5.12 -8.45
C ARG A 27 27.63 -6.44 -9.07
N GLN A 28 28.48 -6.42 -10.11
CA GLN A 28 28.88 -7.60 -10.88
C GLN A 28 27.68 -8.43 -11.38
N GLN A 29 26.64 -7.74 -11.84
CA GLN A 29 25.40 -8.33 -12.33
C GLN A 29 25.08 -7.86 -13.76
N THR A 30 24.25 -8.60 -14.48
CA THR A 30 23.76 -8.11 -15.77
C THR A 30 22.67 -7.05 -15.56
N PRO A 31 22.59 -6.02 -16.42
CA PRO A 31 21.49 -5.05 -16.38
C PRO A 31 20.12 -5.72 -16.40
N ALA A 32 19.98 -6.82 -17.16
CA ALA A 32 18.74 -7.60 -17.21
C ALA A 32 18.39 -8.27 -15.87
N LYS A 33 19.38 -8.76 -15.11
CA LYS A 33 19.15 -9.28 -13.77
C LYS A 33 18.74 -8.17 -12.82
N LEU A 34 19.44 -7.04 -12.85
CA LEU A 34 19.13 -5.90 -12.00
C LEU A 34 17.72 -5.35 -12.24
N VAL A 35 17.28 -5.29 -13.51
CA VAL A 35 15.90 -4.92 -13.86
C VAL A 35 14.89 -5.92 -13.32
N ARG A 36 15.14 -7.23 -13.42
CA ARG A 36 14.24 -8.25 -12.84
C ARG A 36 14.15 -8.11 -11.32
N ASP A 37 15.28 -8.01 -10.64
CA ASP A 37 15.33 -7.87 -9.19
C ASP A 37 14.59 -6.58 -8.73
N ALA A 38 14.69 -5.49 -9.50
CA ALA A 38 13.95 -4.26 -9.25
C ALA A 38 12.43 -4.41 -9.46
N VAL A 39 12.02 -5.14 -10.51
CA VAL A 39 10.60 -5.45 -10.75
C VAL A 39 10.04 -6.31 -9.62
N ASP A 40 10.75 -7.36 -9.21
CA ASP A 40 10.34 -8.24 -8.11
C ASP A 40 10.21 -7.45 -6.80
N ALA A 41 11.18 -6.58 -6.49
CA ALA A 41 11.13 -5.71 -5.32
C ALA A 41 9.93 -4.75 -5.36
N TYR A 42 9.66 -4.14 -6.51
CA TYR A 42 8.54 -3.20 -6.67
C TYR A 42 7.19 -3.92 -6.51
N LEU A 43 7.01 -5.08 -7.15
CA LEU A 43 5.78 -5.86 -7.06
C LEU A 43 5.57 -6.40 -5.63
N GLY A 44 6.62 -6.95 -5.00
CA GLY A 44 6.55 -7.44 -3.63
C GLY A 44 6.24 -6.35 -2.60
N ALA A 45 6.82 -5.15 -2.76
CA ALA A 45 6.51 -4.01 -1.90
C ALA A 45 5.04 -3.56 -2.04
N ASN A 46 4.50 -3.53 -3.26
CA ASN A 46 3.09 -3.22 -3.49
C ASN A 46 2.16 -4.26 -2.86
N ASP A 47 2.51 -5.55 -2.95
CA ASP A 47 1.73 -6.61 -2.31
C ASP A 47 1.70 -6.45 -0.78
N LEU A 48 2.83 -6.12 -0.17
CA LEU A 48 2.93 -5.85 1.27
C LEU A 48 2.12 -4.62 1.69
N LEU A 49 2.20 -3.52 0.93
CA LEU A 49 1.41 -2.32 1.18
C LEU A 49 -0.08 -2.60 1.07
N ASN A 50 -0.50 -3.31 0.02
CA ASN A 50 -1.90 -3.69 -0.19
C ASN A 50 -2.41 -4.67 0.87
N ALA A 51 -1.56 -5.61 1.32
CA ALA A 51 -1.88 -6.51 2.43
C ALA A 51 -2.01 -5.76 3.76
N SER A 52 -1.11 -4.81 4.02
CA SER A 52 -1.16 -3.93 5.20
C SER A 52 -2.42 -3.07 5.22
N GLN A 53 -2.77 -2.42 4.10
CA GLN A 53 -3.99 -1.63 3.96
C GLN A 53 -5.25 -2.48 4.21
N ARG A 54 -5.35 -3.67 3.61
CA ARG A 54 -6.47 -4.59 3.86
C ARG A 54 -6.53 -5.09 5.30
N ARG A 55 -5.38 -5.24 5.97
CA ARG A 55 -5.34 -5.60 7.39
C ARG A 55 -5.80 -4.45 8.27
N LEU A 56 -5.32 -3.23 8.00
CA LEU A 56 -5.72 -2.03 8.73
C LEU A 56 -7.22 -1.79 8.58
N ALA A 57 -7.77 -1.88 7.36
CA ALA A 57 -9.21 -1.75 7.12
C ALA A 57 -10.03 -2.73 7.98
N ARG A 58 -9.63 -4.01 8.01
CA ARG A 58 -10.31 -5.03 8.85
C ARG A 58 -10.21 -4.76 10.34
N ILE A 59 -9.05 -4.32 10.83
CA ILE A 59 -8.87 -3.97 12.25
C ILE A 59 -9.70 -2.73 12.60
N SER A 60 -9.72 -1.72 11.74
CA SER A 60 -10.52 -0.52 11.92
C SER A 60 -12.01 -0.84 11.95
N GLU A 61 -12.50 -1.69 11.04
CA GLU A 61 -13.89 -2.14 11.03
C GLU A 61 -14.24 -2.91 12.32
N PHE A 62 -13.38 -3.84 12.75
CA PHE A 62 -13.55 -4.55 14.01
C PHE A 62 -13.64 -3.59 15.22
N GLN A 63 -12.76 -2.59 15.28
CA GLN A 63 -12.76 -1.58 16.34
C GLN A 63 -14.02 -0.72 16.30
N GLN A 64 -14.47 -0.30 15.12
CA GLN A 64 -15.69 0.48 14.95
C GLN A 64 -16.92 -0.29 15.47
N ILE A 65 -17.05 -1.57 15.10
CA ILE A 65 -18.15 -2.43 15.57
C ILE A 65 -18.08 -2.62 17.08
N ALA A 66 -16.90 -2.93 17.63
CA ALA A 66 -16.74 -3.12 19.07
C ALA A 66 -17.10 -1.86 19.86
N LEU A 67 -16.67 -0.68 19.39
CA LEU A 67 -17.00 0.59 20.02
C LEU A 67 -18.49 0.92 19.93
N ASP A 68 -19.15 0.65 18.80
CA ASP A 68 -20.60 0.85 18.67
C ASP A 68 -21.39 -0.05 19.65
N ILE A 69 -20.98 -1.30 19.82
CA ILE A 69 -21.58 -2.21 20.81
C ILE A 69 -21.38 -1.66 22.24
N ILE A 70 -20.15 -1.29 22.61
CA ILE A 70 -19.85 -0.77 23.95
C ILE A 70 -20.63 0.51 24.24
N ILE A 71 -20.71 1.44 23.29
CA ILE A 71 -21.46 2.70 23.45
C ILE A 71 -22.95 2.40 23.62
N ARG A 72 -23.52 1.51 22.80
CA ARG A 72 -24.94 1.15 22.89
C ARG A 72 -25.29 0.48 24.23
N GLU A 73 -24.43 -0.37 24.74
CA GLU A 73 -24.70 -1.13 25.96
C GLU A 73 -24.39 -0.34 27.24
N GLN A 74 -23.29 0.43 27.26
CA GLN A 74 -22.78 1.06 28.48
C GLN A 74 -22.99 2.57 28.56
N TYR A 75 -23.10 3.26 27.41
CA TYR A 75 -23.15 4.73 27.33
C TYR A 75 -24.16 5.22 26.26
N PRO A 76 -25.40 4.72 26.26
CA PRO A 76 -26.37 4.97 25.18
C PRO A 76 -26.66 6.47 24.98
N GLU A 77 -26.60 7.27 26.04
CA GLU A 77 -26.86 8.71 26.02
C GLU A 77 -25.85 9.51 25.18
N TYR A 78 -24.65 8.97 24.93
CA TYR A 78 -23.62 9.64 24.12
C TYR A 78 -23.73 9.33 22.64
N ARG A 79 -24.54 8.35 22.24
CA ARG A 79 -24.59 7.85 20.86
C ARG A 79 -24.90 8.96 19.85
N ASP A 80 -25.97 9.70 20.06
CA ASP A 80 -26.42 10.73 19.12
C ASP A 80 -25.44 11.91 19.06
N ARG A 81 -24.82 12.24 20.20
CA ARG A 81 -23.76 13.26 20.26
C ARG A 81 -22.51 12.85 19.48
N ILE A 82 -22.12 11.58 19.56
CA ILE A 82 -20.96 11.04 18.84
C ILE A 82 -21.22 11.05 17.33
N ILE A 83 -22.43 10.67 16.90
CA ILE A 83 -22.83 10.70 15.48
C ILE A 83 -22.79 12.14 14.95
N ALA A 84 -23.42 13.09 15.66
CA ALA A 84 -23.45 14.49 15.23
C ALA A 84 -22.06 15.13 15.13
N GLU A 85 -21.15 14.81 16.06
CA GLU A 85 -19.77 15.29 16.01
C GLU A 85 -18.96 14.62 14.88
N ALA A 86 -19.24 13.35 14.56
CA ALA A 86 -18.64 12.67 13.42
C ALA A 86 -19.07 13.30 12.09
N ASP A 87 -20.37 13.57 11.92
CA ASP A 87 -20.93 14.23 10.72
C ASP A 87 -20.31 15.62 10.54
N LYS A 88 -20.26 16.42 11.61
CA LYS A 88 -19.62 17.75 11.60
C LYS A 88 -18.16 17.70 11.14
N ARG A 89 -17.39 16.70 11.60
CA ARG A 89 -15.98 16.55 11.19
C ARG A 89 -15.85 16.07 9.76
N LEU A 90 -16.76 15.22 9.29
CA LEU A 90 -16.80 14.78 7.90
C LEU A 90 -17.00 15.99 6.98
N GLU A 91 -17.98 16.85 7.27
CA GLU A 91 -18.20 18.10 6.52
C GLU A 91 -16.97 19.02 6.59
N GLN A 92 -16.40 19.23 7.78
CA GLN A 92 -15.29 20.15 8.00
C GLN A 92 -13.99 19.76 7.27
N TYR A 93 -13.66 18.47 7.23
CA TYR A 93 -12.36 18.00 6.72
C TYR A 93 -12.45 17.30 5.36
N HIS A 94 -13.63 16.83 4.96
CA HIS A 94 -13.81 16.01 3.76
C HIS A 94 -14.86 16.56 2.80
N GLY A 95 -15.55 17.66 3.14
CA GLY A 95 -16.31 18.49 2.20
C GLY A 95 -17.37 17.73 1.41
N ALA A 96 -18.10 16.83 2.06
CA ALA A 96 -19.25 16.14 1.48
C ALA A 96 -20.35 17.13 1.08
#